data_AF-A0A2D8KT57-F1
#
_entry.id   AF-A0A2D8KT57-F1
#
_cell.length_a   1.000
_cell.length_b   1.000
_cell.length_c   1.000
_cell.angle_alpha   90.00
_cell.angle_beta   90.00
_cell.angle_gamma   90.00
#
_symmetry.space_group_name_H-M   'P 1'
#
loop_
_entity.id
_entity.type
_entity.pdbx_description
1 polymer ?
#
loop_
_entity_poly.entity_id
_entity_poly.type
_entity_poly.pdbx_seq_one_letter_code
_entity_poly.pdbx_strand_id
1 'polypeptide(L)'
;MKNFHHLANLLARLFTLVLLLLAVVIVGVYLYGSHPSWFIKNEISAAEWAPKEPKSLFESGNMPADVAYGFQLISETSSFIGPMAADDQMHYAGNNLACANCHLQNGTQAGSGSWIGVTDRFPQFRSRSNSQGTIEDRINGCMARSMNGEPLPVDSKEMKAIVSYMEWLGEDLPEERVKEFKGFPKIQLPEVAVDFEKGKALYGQECAVCHGENGQGQKFKDVTKGYQYPPLWGPDSFNDGAGMHRVITAAEFIKSNMPFGQATWENPKLTDEEAYHLAGYINSFSRPHKANLEKDFPDRKLKPVSTPYGPWADNFPAEQHQFGPFQPIMEFYKKQYDLNKTK
;
A
#
# COMPACT_ATOMS: atom_id res chain seq x y z
N MET A 1 33.83 44.66 38.38
CA MET A 1 33.12 43.87 39.42
C MET A 1 31.79 43.28 38.93
N LYS A 2 30.86 44.06 38.35
CA LYS A 2 29.57 43.52 37.82
C LYS A 2 29.72 42.39 36.78
N ASN A 3 30.67 42.50 35.86
CA ASN A 3 30.92 41.47 34.83
C ASN A 3 31.48 40.16 35.42
N PHE A 4 32.25 40.25 36.50
CA PHE A 4 32.80 39.06 37.18
C PHE A 4 31.71 38.32 37.97
N HIS A 5 30.81 39.05 38.62
CA HIS A 5 29.65 38.47 39.31
C HIS A 5 28.68 37.78 38.33
N HIS A 6 28.46 38.38 37.16
CA HIS A 6 27.65 37.75 36.10
C HIS A 6 28.28 36.46 35.55
N LEU A 7 29.59 36.47 35.27
CA LEU A 7 30.32 35.28 34.84
C LEU A 7 30.31 34.18 35.91
N ALA A 8 30.50 34.54 37.19
CA ALA A 8 30.44 33.59 38.30
C ALA A 8 29.06 32.92 38.43
N ASN A 9 27.97 33.69 38.28
CA ASN A 9 26.61 33.14 38.32
C ASN A 9 26.30 32.23 37.11
N LEU A 10 26.82 32.56 35.91
CA LEU A 10 26.71 31.68 34.74
C LEU A 10 27.45 30.37 34.95
N LEU A 11 28.68 30.42 35.44
CA LEU A 11 29.48 29.23 35.74
C LEU A 11 28.83 28.37 36.84
N ALA A 12 28.28 28.99 37.88
CA ALA A 12 27.54 28.29 38.92
C ALA A 12 26.31 27.56 38.35
N ARG A 13 25.50 28.23 37.51
CA ARG A 13 24.34 27.60 36.85
C ARG A 13 24.74 26.46 35.93
N LEU A 14 25.80 26.63 35.14
CA LEU A 14 26.32 25.59 34.26
C LEU A 14 26.83 24.39 35.07
N PHE A 15 27.53 24.64 36.18
CA PHE A 15 27.96 23.60 37.09
C PHE A 15 26.78 22.86 37.74
N THR A 16 25.74 23.57 38.17
CA THR A 16 24.50 22.96 38.69
C THR A 16 23.81 22.10 37.63
N LEU A 17 23.72 22.56 36.38
CA LEU A 17 23.15 21.78 35.27
C LEU A 17 23.94 20.51 34.98
N VAL A 18 25.27 20.59 35.00
CA VAL A 18 26.15 19.42 34.84
C VAL A 18 25.96 18.43 35.98
N LEU A 19 25.85 18.90 37.23
CA LEU A 19 25.59 18.04 38.38
C LEU A 19 24.20 17.37 38.31
N LEU A 20 23.18 18.09 37.85
CA LEU A 20 21.84 17.52 37.65
C LEU A 20 21.85 16.45 36.56
N LEU A 21 22.54 16.70 35.44
CA LEU A 21 22.67 15.71 34.37
C LEU A 21 23.45 14.48 34.84
N LEU A 22 24.51 14.67 35.61
CA LEU A 22 25.26 13.58 36.24
C LEU A 22 24.36 12.77 37.19
N ALA A 23 23.54 13.44 38.00
CA ALA A 23 22.59 12.77 38.88
C ALA A 23 21.55 11.95 38.09
N VAL A 24 21.02 12.47 36.98
CA VAL A 24 20.12 11.73 36.08
C VAL A 24 20.81 10.50 35.49
N VAL A 25 22.06 10.62 35.05
CA VAL A 25 22.83 9.49 34.51
C VAL A 25 23.10 8.45 35.59
N ILE A 26 23.51 8.86 36.79
CA ILE A 26 23.76 7.95 37.92
C ILE A 26 22.47 7.22 38.31
N VAL A 27 21.35 7.93 38.39
CA VAL A 27 20.03 7.34 38.65
C VAL A 27 19.67 6.37 37.53
N GLY A 28 19.85 6.75 36.26
CA GLY A 28 19.60 5.88 35.12
C GLY A 28 20.42 4.58 35.15
N VAL A 29 21.72 4.67 35.47
CA VAL A 29 22.60 3.50 35.61
C VAL A 29 22.19 2.63 36.80
N TYR A 30 21.84 3.24 37.94
CA TYR A 30 21.35 2.51 39.12
C TYR A 30 20.02 1.80 38.83
N LEU A 31 19.08 2.47 38.15
CA LEU A 31 17.81 1.89 37.74
C LEU A 31 18.02 0.76 36.73
N TYR A 32 18.92 0.91 35.76
CA TYR A 32 19.27 -0.16 34.83
C TYR A 32 19.88 -1.38 35.53
N GLY A 33 20.77 -1.17 36.52
CA GLY A 33 21.37 -2.27 37.28
C GLY A 33 20.41 -2.98 38.22
N SER A 34 19.45 -2.25 38.81
CA SER A 34 18.48 -2.81 39.78
C SER A 34 17.22 -3.38 39.13
N HIS A 35 16.77 -2.78 38.02
CA HIS A 35 15.56 -3.16 37.29
C HIS A 35 15.83 -3.18 35.78
N PRO A 36 16.73 -4.06 35.30
CA PRO A 36 17.07 -4.14 33.87
C PRO A 36 15.84 -4.41 33.00
N SER A 37 14.82 -5.10 33.53
CA SER A 37 13.55 -5.37 32.85
C SER A 37 12.72 -4.13 32.52
N TRP A 38 12.96 -2.97 33.13
CA TRP A 38 12.31 -1.71 32.74
C TRP A 38 12.91 -1.10 31.47
N PHE A 39 14.12 -1.52 31.10
CA PHE A 39 14.86 -1.00 29.96
C PHE A 39 15.00 -2.04 28.83
N ILE A 40 14.82 -3.32 29.16
CA ILE A 40 14.69 -4.40 28.18
C ILE A 40 13.24 -4.38 27.70
N LYS A 41 12.97 -3.90 26.48
CA LYS A 41 11.74 -4.28 25.79
C LYS A 41 11.78 -5.79 25.64
N ASN A 42 10.78 -6.49 26.17
CA ASN A 42 10.58 -7.89 25.84
C ASN A 42 10.19 -7.94 24.37
N GLU A 43 11.16 -8.07 23.48
CA GLU A 43 10.91 -8.31 22.07
C GLU A 43 10.24 -9.67 21.95
N ILE A 44 9.04 -9.68 21.36
CA ILE A 44 8.36 -10.93 21.04
C ILE A 44 9.22 -11.62 19.98
N SER A 45 9.59 -12.88 20.22
CA SER A 45 10.39 -13.62 19.25
C SER A 45 9.62 -13.78 17.93
N ALA A 46 10.32 -13.82 16.78
CA ALA A 46 9.67 -14.08 15.49
C ALA A 46 8.77 -15.31 15.45
N ALA A 47 9.10 -16.34 16.24
CA ALA A 47 8.34 -17.57 16.34
C ALA A 47 7.02 -17.41 17.12
N GLU A 48 6.96 -16.47 18.06
CA GLU A 48 5.79 -16.22 18.91
C GLU A 48 4.89 -15.12 18.36
N TRP A 49 5.43 -14.19 17.57
CA TRP A 49 4.64 -13.12 16.99
C TRP A 49 3.70 -13.64 15.89
N ALA A 50 2.45 -13.19 15.94
CA ALA A 50 1.44 -13.47 14.93
C ALA A 50 0.77 -12.18 14.47
N PRO A 51 0.41 -12.07 13.16
CA PRO A 51 -0.41 -10.98 12.69
C PRO A 51 -1.70 -10.86 13.50
N LYS A 52 -2.11 -9.63 13.80
CA LYS A 52 -3.41 -9.35 14.43
C LYS A 52 -4.53 -9.80 13.49
N GLU A 53 -5.67 -10.22 14.06
CA GLU A 53 -6.89 -10.58 13.34
C GLU A 53 -7.92 -9.44 13.47
N PRO A 54 -7.90 -8.42 12.58
CA PRO A 54 -8.53 -7.12 12.89
C PRO A 54 -10.03 -7.24 13.00
N LYS A 55 -10.65 -8.07 12.15
CA LYS A 55 -12.10 -8.29 12.16
C LYS A 55 -12.56 -8.89 13.49
N SER A 56 -11.86 -9.91 13.99
CA SER A 56 -12.18 -10.55 15.28
C SER A 56 -12.02 -9.60 16.46
N LEU A 57 -10.94 -8.79 16.45
CA LEU A 57 -10.66 -7.81 17.49
C LEU A 57 -11.69 -6.66 17.48
N PHE A 58 -12.14 -6.24 16.31
CA PHE A 58 -13.21 -5.26 16.15
C PHE A 58 -14.55 -5.80 16.66
N GLU A 59 -14.95 -7.00 16.23
CA GLU A 59 -16.23 -7.62 16.62
C GLU A 59 -16.31 -7.93 18.13
N SER A 60 -15.18 -8.24 18.76
CA SER A 60 -15.08 -8.47 20.21
C SER A 60 -14.97 -7.19 21.05
N GLY A 61 -14.87 -6.01 20.42
CA GLY A 61 -14.71 -4.72 21.11
C GLY A 61 -13.32 -4.50 21.73
N ASN A 62 -12.33 -5.33 21.36
CA ASN A 62 -10.95 -5.26 21.87
C ASN A 62 -10.03 -4.41 20.97
N MET A 63 -10.61 -3.59 20.09
CA MET A 63 -9.89 -2.68 19.22
C MET A 63 -10.01 -1.24 19.79
N PRO A 64 -8.89 -0.49 19.95
CA PRO A 64 -8.93 0.91 20.37
C PRO A 64 -9.86 1.75 19.47
N ALA A 65 -10.51 2.77 20.00
CA ALA A 65 -11.60 3.46 19.29
C ALA A 65 -11.16 4.17 17.99
N ASP A 66 -9.98 4.79 18.01
CA ASP A 66 -9.32 5.40 16.86
C ASP A 66 -8.88 4.36 15.82
N VAL A 67 -8.30 3.25 16.27
CA VAL A 67 -7.95 2.09 15.42
C VAL A 67 -9.21 1.47 14.79
N ALA A 68 -10.29 1.33 15.56
CA ALA A 68 -11.57 0.82 15.13
C ALA A 68 -12.21 1.69 14.06
N TYR A 69 -12.12 3.01 14.21
CA TYR A 69 -12.57 3.92 13.17
C TYR A 69 -11.71 3.80 11.89
N GLY A 70 -10.38 3.71 12.03
CA GLY A 70 -9.48 3.45 10.91
C GLY A 70 -9.80 2.16 10.16
N PHE A 71 -10.05 1.08 10.90
CA PHE A 71 -10.47 -0.22 10.37
C PHE A 71 -11.78 -0.10 9.57
N GLN A 72 -12.79 0.61 10.08
CA GLN A 72 -14.05 0.83 9.37
C GLN A 72 -13.85 1.60 8.05
N LEU A 73 -13.02 2.66 8.08
CA LEU A 73 -12.71 3.46 6.89
C LEU A 73 -12.06 2.64 5.77
N ILE A 74 -11.21 1.66 6.10
CA ILE A 74 -10.50 0.85 5.10
C ILE A 74 -11.26 -0.41 4.65
N SER A 75 -12.14 -0.94 5.50
CA SER A 75 -12.90 -2.17 5.23
C SER A 75 -14.24 -1.89 4.56
N GLU A 76 -14.84 -0.73 4.87
CA GLU A 76 -16.14 -0.29 4.35
C GLU A 76 -16.04 1.13 3.79
N THR A 77 -14.96 1.42 3.04
CA THR A 77 -14.66 2.76 2.50
C THR A 77 -15.84 3.42 1.81
N SER A 78 -16.59 2.66 0.99
CA SER A 78 -17.83 3.07 0.34
C SER A 78 -18.84 3.69 1.33
N SER A 79 -19.03 3.08 2.50
CA SER A 79 -20.01 3.49 3.52
C SER A 79 -19.58 4.73 4.32
N PHE A 80 -18.29 4.97 4.46
CA PHE A 80 -17.80 5.99 5.41
C PHE A 80 -17.17 7.20 4.74
N ILE A 81 -16.42 6.98 3.66
CA ILE A 81 -15.73 8.05 2.92
C ILE A 81 -15.91 7.91 1.40
N GLY A 82 -16.96 7.25 0.95
CA GLY A 82 -17.25 7.00 -0.46
C GLY A 82 -18.68 7.36 -0.84
N PRO A 83 -19.15 6.93 -2.02
CA PRO A 83 -20.42 7.37 -2.57
C PRO A 83 -21.66 6.98 -1.76
N MET A 84 -21.52 6.03 -0.83
CA MET A 84 -22.60 5.56 0.04
C MET A 84 -22.54 6.18 1.45
N ALA A 85 -21.61 7.09 1.71
CA ALA A 85 -21.54 7.78 2.99
C ALA A 85 -22.75 8.69 3.21
N ALA A 86 -23.25 8.71 4.45
CA ALA A 86 -24.44 9.46 4.82
C ALA A 86 -24.26 10.99 4.78
N ASP A 87 -23.03 11.47 4.92
CA ASP A 87 -22.68 12.88 4.79
C ASP A 87 -21.98 13.11 3.45
N ASP A 88 -22.54 13.98 2.62
CA ASP A 88 -22.00 14.34 1.30
C ASP A 88 -20.59 14.95 1.40
N GLN A 89 -20.24 15.58 2.52
CA GLN A 89 -18.89 16.09 2.79
C GLN A 89 -17.84 14.97 2.89
N MET A 90 -18.29 13.72 3.10
CA MET A 90 -17.45 12.55 3.23
C MET A 90 -17.27 11.80 1.91
N HIS A 91 -17.80 12.27 0.78
CA HIS A 91 -17.68 11.60 -0.52
C HIS A 91 -16.28 11.80 -1.13
N TYR A 92 -15.24 11.33 -0.44
CA TYR A 92 -13.85 11.41 -0.90
C TYR A 92 -13.53 10.36 -1.97
N ALA A 93 -13.96 9.11 -1.80
CA ALA A 93 -13.85 8.08 -2.82
C ALA A 93 -14.91 8.29 -3.90
N GLY A 94 -14.52 8.16 -5.17
CA GLY A 94 -15.39 8.31 -6.33
C GLY A 94 -15.87 6.97 -6.93
N ASN A 95 -15.59 5.85 -6.27
CA ASN A 95 -16.12 4.53 -6.59
C ASN A 95 -16.51 3.78 -5.30
N ASN A 96 -17.22 2.65 -5.45
CA ASN A 96 -17.69 1.85 -4.31
C ASN A 96 -16.72 0.74 -3.88
N LEU A 97 -15.44 0.85 -4.24
CA LEU A 97 -14.41 -0.04 -3.72
C LEU A 97 -14.15 0.23 -2.23
N ALA A 98 -13.48 -0.71 -1.57
CA ALA A 98 -12.86 -0.55 -0.27
C ALA A 98 -11.35 -0.83 -0.39
N CYS A 99 -10.54 -0.23 0.50
CA CYS A 99 -9.10 -0.50 0.52
C CYS A 99 -8.83 -2.02 0.68
N ALA A 100 -9.64 -2.68 1.50
CA ALA A 100 -9.60 -4.13 1.74
C ALA A 100 -9.90 -5.00 0.50
N ASN A 101 -10.45 -4.45 -0.59
CA ASN A 101 -10.65 -5.20 -1.83
C ASN A 101 -9.32 -5.54 -2.54
N CYS A 102 -8.24 -4.78 -2.30
CA CYS A 102 -6.91 -5.09 -2.81
C CYS A 102 -5.93 -5.48 -1.70
N HIS A 103 -6.13 -4.95 -0.49
CA HIS A 103 -5.30 -5.23 0.68
C HIS A 103 -5.99 -6.32 1.51
N LEU A 104 -5.72 -7.57 1.17
CA LEU A 104 -6.50 -8.72 1.64
C LEU A 104 -6.37 -8.92 3.15
N GLN A 105 -7.38 -9.56 3.73
CA GLN A 105 -7.54 -9.72 5.18
C GLN A 105 -7.46 -8.39 5.94
N ASN A 106 -8.04 -7.33 5.36
CA ASN A 106 -7.97 -5.96 5.91
C ASN A 106 -6.52 -5.48 6.11
N GLY A 107 -5.66 -5.85 5.18
CA GLY A 107 -4.26 -5.44 5.11
C GLY A 107 -3.27 -6.26 5.92
N THR A 108 -3.66 -7.43 6.46
CA THR A 108 -2.73 -8.29 7.21
C THR A 108 -2.08 -9.37 6.36
N GLN A 109 -2.68 -9.75 5.22
CA GLN A 109 -2.18 -10.85 4.40
C GLN A 109 -0.86 -10.50 3.68
N ALA A 110 0.18 -11.29 3.99
CA ALA A 110 1.47 -11.24 3.29
C ALA A 110 1.29 -11.45 1.77
N GLY A 111 2.13 -10.79 0.97
CA GLY A 111 2.05 -10.86 -0.48
C GLY A 111 0.83 -10.18 -1.13
N SER A 112 -0.06 -9.55 -0.34
CA SER A 112 -1.22 -8.79 -0.83
C SER A 112 -1.07 -7.27 -0.60
N GLY A 113 0.18 -6.79 -0.53
CA GLY A 113 0.44 -5.37 -0.24
C GLY A 113 0.08 -5.00 1.20
N SER A 114 0.40 -5.87 2.15
CA SER A 114 0.11 -5.72 3.58
C SER A 114 0.50 -4.35 4.16
N TRP A 115 -0.30 -3.90 5.12
CA TRP A 115 -0.09 -2.69 5.91
C TRP A 115 0.74 -2.95 7.17
N ILE A 116 0.99 -4.20 7.53
CA ILE A 116 1.88 -4.56 8.64
C ILE A 116 3.28 -3.95 8.38
N GLY A 117 3.76 -3.15 9.34
CA GLY A 117 5.04 -2.42 9.22
C GLY A 117 5.09 -1.43 8.05
N VAL A 118 3.95 -0.93 7.57
CA VAL A 118 3.94 0.02 6.44
C VAL A 118 4.42 1.40 6.83
N THR A 119 4.08 1.86 8.02
CA THR A 119 4.39 3.19 8.54
C THR A 119 5.91 3.37 8.75
N ASP A 120 6.60 2.33 9.22
CA ASP A 120 8.07 2.33 9.41
C ASP A 120 8.86 2.49 8.10
N ARG A 121 8.20 2.30 6.96
CA ARG A 121 8.79 2.50 5.63
C ARG A 121 8.67 3.95 5.15
N PHE A 122 8.12 4.87 5.93
CA PHE A 122 7.95 6.28 5.58
C PHE A 122 8.72 7.21 6.53
N PRO A 123 9.20 8.38 6.04
CA PRO A 123 9.07 8.89 4.67
C PRO A 123 9.89 8.09 3.65
N GLN A 124 9.40 8.00 2.40
CA GLN A 124 10.11 7.32 1.32
C GLN A 124 10.05 8.06 0.00
N PHE A 125 11.03 7.78 -0.85
CA PHE A 125 11.11 8.37 -2.17
C PHE A 125 10.06 7.74 -3.08
N ARG A 126 9.28 8.59 -3.76
CA ARG A 126 8.20 8.17 -4.64
C ARG A 126 8.51 8.60 -6.06
N SER A 127 8.78 7.62 -6.93
CA SER A 127 9.09 7.87 -8.35
C SER A 127 8.02 8.68 -9.08
N ARG A 128 6.74 8.48 -8.72
CA ARG A 128 5.60 9.18 -9.34
C ARG A 128 5.62 10.69 -9.07
N SER A 129 6.02 11.14 -7.88
CA SER A 129 6.14 12.57 -7.55
C SER A 129 7.57 13.09 -7.71
N ASN A 130 8.55 12.19 -7.88
CA ASN A 130 9.98 12.50 -7.85
C ASN A 130 10.40 13.26 -6.57
N SER A 131 9.85 12.86 -5.43
CA SER A 131 10.08 13.50 -4.14
C SER A 131 10.04 12.49 -2.99
N GLN A 132 10.55 12.88 -1.83
CA GLN A 132 10.21 12.21 -0.57
C GLN A 132 8.72 12.47 -0.26
N GLY A 133 8.02 11.46 0.25
CA GLY A 133 6.63 11.59 0.68
C GLY A 133 6.34 10.78 1.94
N THR A 134 5.26 11.13 2.61
CA THR A 134 4.81 10.52 3.87
C THR A 134 3.83 9.35 3.63
N ILE A 135 3.38 8.71 4.71
CA ILE A 135 2.34 7.66 4.62
C ILE A 135 1.00 8.26 4.18
N GLU A 136 0.69 9.49 4.59
CA GLU A 136 -0.50 10.24 4.19
C GLU A 136 -0.46 10.55 2.69
N ASP A 137 0.70 10.94 2.16
CA ASP A 137 0.89 11.11 0.70
C ASP A 137 0.66 9.80 -0.07
N ARG A 138 0.99 8.66 0.54
CA ARG A 138 0.76 7.33 -0.03
C ARG A 138 -0.72 6.97 -0.03
N ILE A 139 -1.43 7.24 1.07
CA ILE A 139 -2.87 7.03 1.22
C ILE A 139 -3.63 7.91 0.23
N ASN A 140 -3.33 9.21 0.16
CA ASN A 140 -3.93 10.13 -0.81
C ASN A 140 -3.61 9.75 -2.26
N GLY A 141 -2.43 9.17 -2.51
CA GLY A 141 -2.13 8.56 -3.80
C GLY A 141 -3.02 7.35 -4.15
N CYS A 142 -3.49 6.58 -3.16
CA CYS A 142 -4.51 5.53 -3.36
C CYS A 142 -5.90 6.14 -3.58
N MET A 143 -6.30 7.12 -2.76
CA MET A 143 -7.60 7.77 -2.88
C MET A 143 -7.81 8.34 -4.28
N ALA A 144 -6.82 9.07 -4.80
CA ALA A 144 -6.88 9.67 -6.12
C ALA A 144 -6.90 8.67 -7.30
N ARG A 145 -6.65 7.37 -7.05
CA ARG A 145 -6.37 6.39 -8.12
C ARG A 145 -7.18 5.12 -7.98
N SER A 146 -6.86 4.34 -6.95
CA SER A 146 -7.60 3.12 -6.65
C SER A 146 -9.05 3.43 -6.30
N MET A 147 -9.28 4.49 -5.53
CA MET A 147 -10.63 4.89 -5.12
C MET A 147 -11.29 5.89 -6.07
N ASN A 148 -10.63 6.22 -7.19
CA ASN A 148 -11.09 7.20 -8.19
C ASN A 148 -11.64 8.50 -7.59
N GLY A 149 -11.05 8.97 -6.50
CA GLY A 149 -11.61 10.04 -5.69
C GLY A 149 -10.67 11.21 -5.50
N GLU A 150 -10.90 11.96 -4.43
CA GLU A 150 -10.10 13.10 -4.01
C GLU A 150 -9.25 12.78 -2.76
N PRO A 151 -8.13 13.48 -2.56
CA PRO A 151 -7.33 13.36 -1.35
C PRO A 151 -8.12 13.72 -0.08
N LEU A 152 -7.88 12.98 1.00
CA LEU A 152 -8.29 13.35 2.34
C LEU A 152 -7.40 14.49 2.87
N PRO A 153 -7.94 15.45 3.66
CA PRO A 153 -7.09 16.41 4.35
C PRO A 153 -6.11 15.68 5.29
N VAL A 154 -4.83 16.03 5.21
CA VAL A 154 -3.76 15.32 5.95
C VAL A 154 -4.00 15.35 7.47
N ASP A 155 -4.51 16.47 7.98
CA ASP A 155 -4.80 16.64 9.40
C ASP A 155 -6.19 16.13 9.83
N SER A 156 -6.97 15.55 8.91
CA SER A 156 -8.33 15.10 9.20
C SER A 156 -8.37 13.94 10.20
N LYS A 157 -9.53 13.76 10.83
CA LYS A 157 -9.76 12.65 11.75
C LYS A 157 -9.62 11.31 11.03
N GLU A 158 -10.10 11.23 9.79
CA GLU A 158 -10.10 10.04 8.95
C GLU A 158 -8.68 9.63 8.56
N MET A 159 -7.86 10.58 8.11
CA MET A 159 -6.45 10.30 7.79
C MET A 159 -5.70 9.77 9.00
N LYS A 160 -5.84 10.46 10.15
CA LYS A 160 -5.21 10.03 11.41
C LYS A 160 -5.66 8.64 11.83
N ALA A 161 -6.96 8.35 11.76
CA ALA A 161 -7.49 7.03 12.12
C ALA A 161 -6.97 5.91 11.19
N ILE A 162 -6.90 6.15 9.88
CA ILE A 162 -6.31 5.19 8.93
C ILE A 162 -4.84 4.92 9.28
N VAL A 163 -4.06 5.97 9.58
CA VAL A 163 -2.66 5.82 9.98
C VAL A 163 -2.54 5.06 11.29
N SER A 164 -3.33 5.40 12.31
CA SER A 164 -3.34 4.68 13.60
C SER A 164 -3.67 3.20 13.43
N TYR A 165 -4.60 2.85 12.53
CA TYR A 165 -4.87 1.45 12.21
C TYR A 165 -3.65 0.75 11.58
N MET A 166 -2.97 1.40 10.63
CA MET A 166 -1.76 0.86 10.01
C MET A 166 -0.59 0.70 11.01
N GLU A 167 -0.41 1.65 11.92
CA GLU A 167 0.58 1.57 13.01
C GLU A 167 0.27 0.41 13.96
N TRP A 168 -0.99 0.29 14.39
CA TRP A 168 -1.45 -0.77 15.27
C TRP A 168 -1.22 -2.17 14.69
N LEU A 169 -1.42 -2.35 13.38
CA LEU A 169 -1.11 -3.62 12.70
C LEU A 169 0.38 -4.00 12.78
N GLY A 170 1.28 -3.01 12.85
CA GLY A 170 2.73 -3.20 12.92
C GLY A 170 3.31 -3.32 14.33
N GLU A 171 2.51 -3.10 15.39
CA GLU A 171 3.04 -3.20 16.76
C GLU A 171 3.67 -4.57 17.04
N ASP A 172 4.83 -4.53 17.70
CA ASP A 172 5.66 -5.66 18.08
C ASP A 172 6.14 -6.54 16.91
N LEU A 173 6.06 -6.05 15.66
CA LEU A 173 6.57 -6.76 14.48
C LEU A 173 8.09 -6.99 14.60
N PRO A 174 8.55 -8.25 14.60
CA PRO A 174 9.97 -8.57 14.65
C PRO A 174 10.69 -8.13 13.37
N GLU A 175 11.87 -7.54 13.50
CA GLU A 175 12.63 -6.93 12.40
C GLU A 175 12.89 -7.91 11.25
N GLU A 176 13.19 -9.17 11.60
CA GLU A 176 13.46 -10.25 10.65
C GLU A 176 12.24 -10.61 9.78
N ARG A 177 11.02 -10.33 10.24
CA ARG A 177 9.76 -10.66 9.55
C ARG A 177 9.21 -9.52 8.70
N VAL A 178 9.75 -8.30 8.83
CA VAL A 178 9.31 -7.11 8.07
C VAL A 178 9.25 -7.37 6.56
N LYS A 179 10.17 -8.18 6.02
CA LYS A 179 10.24 -8.49 4.60
C LYS A 179 9.05 -9.31 4.09
N GLU A 180 8.40 -10.10 4.93
CA GLU A 180 7.25 -10.95 4.58
C GLU A 180 6.06 -10.10 4.10
N PHE A 181 5.86 -8.93 4.69
CA PHE A 181 4.69 -8.07 4.47
C PHE A 181 4.90 -7.01 3.38
N LYS A 182 6.05 -7.03 2.70
CA LYS A 182 6.40 -5.99 1.73
C LYS A 182 5.85 -6.27 0.33
N GLY A 183 4.76 -5.59 -0.03
CA GLY A 183 4.29 -5.48 -1.41
C GLY A 183 3.74 -6.79 -1.97
N PHE A 184 3.92 -7.01 -3.27
CA PHE A 184 3.54 -8.26 -3.96
C PHE A 184 4.79 -9.07 -4.32
N PRO A 185 4.73 -10.41 -4.21
CA PRO A 185 5.79 -11.30 -4.70
C PRO A 185 5.99 -11.07 -6.19
N LYS A 186 7.24 -11.14 -6.64
CA LYS A 186 7.58 -10.94 -8.06
C LYS A 186 7.25 -12.20 -8.85
N ILE A 187 6.83 -12.01 -10.10
CA ILE A 187 6.75 -13.08 -11.10
C ILE A 187 7.95 -13.02 -12.04
N GLN A 188 8.28 -14.16 -12.64
CA GLN A 188 9.11 -14.21 -13.83
C GLN A 188 8.30 -13.67 -15.01
N LEU A 189 8.75 -12.55 -15.59
CA LEU A 189 8.07 -11.95 -16.73
C LEU A 189 8.26 -12.80 -17.98
N PRO A 190 7.18 -13.20 -18.68
CA PRO A 190 7.29 -13.84 -19.99
C PRO A 190 7.95 -12.92 -21.01
N GLU A 191 8.70 -13.48 -21.96
CA GLU A 191 9.34 -12.74 -23.07
C GLU A 191 8.40 -12.52 -24.25
N VAL A 192 7.08 -12.49 -24.00
CA VAL A 192 6.02 -12.39 -25.00
C VAL A 192 5.06 -11.24 -24.67
N ALA A 193 4.37 -10.74 -25.69
CA ALA A 193 3.20 -9.90 -25.47
C ALA A 193 2.09 -10.70 -24.77
N VAL A 194 1.17 -9.98 -24.13
CA VAL A 194 -0.07 -10.55 -23.60
C VAL A 194 -0.84 -11.26 -24.71
N ASP A 195 -1.30 -12.48 -24.41
CA ASP A 195 -2.23 -13.26 -25.21
C ASP A 195 -3.64 -13.10 -24.61
N PHE A 196 -4.48 -12.31 -25.28
CA PHE A 196 -5.82 -12.00 -24.81
C PHE A 196 -6.76 -13.22 -24.84
N GLU A 197 -6.57 -14.18 -25.74
CA GLU A 197 -7.43 -15.36 -25.80
C GLU A 197 -7.12 -16.31 -24.65
N LYS A 198 -5.83 -16.50 -24.30
CA LYS A 198 -5.44 -17.20 -23.07
C LYS A 198 -5.99 -16.49 -21.83
N GLY A 199 -5.80 -15.17 -21.74
CA GLY A 199 -6.30 -14.39 -20.60
C GLY A 199 -7.81 -14.46 -20.44
N LYS A 200 -8.57 -14.41 -21.55
CA LYS A 200 -10.02 -14.56 -21.57
C LYS A 200 -10.48 -15.95 -21.14
N ALA A 201 -9.82 -17.00 -21.62
CA ALA A 201 -10.13 -18.37 -21.23
C ALA A 201 -9.92 -18.58 -19.73
N LEU A 202 -8.79 -18.12 -19.18
CA LEU A 202 -8.49 -18.15 -17.75
C LEU A 202 -9.53 -17.35 -16.94
N TYR A 203 -9.94 -16.17 -17.43
CA TYR A 203 -10.95 -15.36 -16.76
C TYR A 203 -12.28 -16.11 -16.61
N GLY A 204 -12.75 -16.75 -17.70
CA GLY A 204 -13.99 -17.53 -17.69
C GLY A 204 -13.92 -18.74 -16.74
N GLN A 205 -12.76 -19.37 -16.63
CA GLN A 205 -12.56 -20.56 -15.79
C GLN A 205 -12.43 -20.22 -14.30
N GLU A 206 -11.68 -19.17 -13.98
CA GLU A 206 -11.15 -18.95 -12.62
C GLU A 206 -11.70 -17.69 -11.94
N CYS A 207 -12.27 -16.73 -12.69
CA CYS A 207 -12.58 -15.39 -12.18
C CYS A 207 -14.06 -15.01 -12.29
N ALA A 208 -14.71 -15.38 -13.39
CA ALA A 208 -16.07 -14.93 -13.73
C ALA A 208 -17.12 -15.31 -12.69
N VAL A 209 -16.93 -16.42 -11.97
CA VAL A 209 -17.83 -16.88 -10.91
C VAL A 209 -18.00 -15.86 -9.77
N CYS A 210 -16.95 -15.08 -9.48
CA CYS A 210 -16.97 -14.06 -8.41
C CYS A 210 -17.03 -12.64 -8.97
N HIS A 211 -16.23 -12.34 -9.99
CA HIS A 211 -16.13 -10.99 -10.57
C HIS A 211 -17.18 -10.70 -11.66
N GLY A 212 -18.00 -11.70 -12.01
CA GLY A 212 -19.02 -11.61 -13.05
C GLY A 212 -18.46 -11.76 -14.46
N GLU A 213 -19.31 -12.16 -15.41
CA GLU A 213 -18.90 -12.36 -16.81
C GLU A 213 -18.35 -11.07 -17.46
N ASN A 214 -18.83 -9.91 -17.01
CA ASN A 214 -18.42 -8.59 -17.51
C ASN A 214 -17.57 -7.82 -16.51
N GLY A 215 -16.94 -8.50 -15.53
CA GLY A 215 -16.04 -7.88 -14.55
C GLY A 215 -16.71 -6.87 -13.63
N GLN A 216 -18.04 -6.86 -13.54
CA GLN A 216 -18.83 -5.91 -12.79
C GLN A 216 -18.81 -6.12 -11.26
N GLY A 217 -18.21 -7.23 -10.81
CA GLY A 217 -18.16 -7.61 -9.40
C GLY A 217 -19.51 -8.03 -8.83
N GLN A 218 -19.53 -8.22 -7.51
CA GLN A 218 -20.71 -8.53 -6.72
C GLN A 218 -20.74 -7.66 -5.47
N LYS A 219 -21.82 -6.88 -5.30
CA LYS A 219 -22.04 -6.08 -4.10
C LYS A 219 -22.43 -6.95 -2.91
N PHE A 220 -22.17 -6.46 -1.70
CA PHE A 220 -22.76 -7.03 -0.49
C PHE A 220 -24.29 -6.92 -0.52
N LYS A 221 -24.98 -7.74 0.29
CA LYS A 221 -26.44 -7.62 0.48
C LYS A 221 -26.83 -6.23 0.97
N ASP A 222 -26.06 -5.71 1.91
CA ASP A 222 -26.06 -4.30 2.25
C ASP A 222 -25.15 -3.55 1.27
N VAL A 223 -25.77 -2.87 0.32
CA VAL A 223 -25.06 -2.20 -0.78
C VAL A 223 -24.21 -1.03 -0.32
N THR A 224 -24.46 -0.49 0.89
CA THR A 224 -23.68 0.62 1.43
C THR A 224 -22.21 0.23 1.61
N LYS A 225 -21.96 -1.02 2.00
CA LYS A 225 -20.64 -1.64 2.18
C LYS A 225 -19.87 -1.83 0.87
N GLY A 226 -20.46 -1.51 -0.27
CA GLY A 226 -19.82 -1.65 -1.58
C GLY A 226 -19.72 -3.10 -2.03
N TYR A 227 -18.51 -3.54 -2.38
CA TYR A 227 -18.28 -4.80 -3.08
C TYR A 227 -17.74 -5.93 -2.20
N GLN A 228 -18.42 -7.08 -2.24
CA GLN A 228 -17.90 -8.35 -1.74
C GLN A 228 -16.83 -8.90 -2.67
N TYR A 229 -17.11 -8.89 -3.98
CA TYR A 229 -16.13 -9.14 -5.03
C TYR A 229 -16.04 -7.88 -5.89
N PRO A 230 -14.88 -7.21 -5.95
CA PRO A 230 -14.76 -5.90 -6.59
C PRO A 230 -14.93 -5.97 -8.12
N PRO A 231 -15.44 -4.91 -8.76
CA PRO A 231 -15.38 -4.76 -10.20
C PRO A 231 -13.92 -4.63 -10.65
N LEU A 232 -13.53 -5.40 -11.65
CA LEU A 232 -12.16 -5.40 -12.17
C LEU A 232 -11.94 -4.33 -13.24
N TRP A 233 -13.01 -3.92 -13.91
CA TRP A 233 -13.04 -2.82 -14.89
C TRP A 233 -14.44 -2.18 -14.91
N GLY A 234 -14.66 -1.24 -15.82
CA GLY A 234 -15.90 -0.48 -15.90
C GLY A 234 -15.90 0.74 -14.96
N PRO A 235 -17.01 1.51 -14.93
CA PRO A 235 -17.05 2.85 -14.34
C PRO A 235 -16.87 2.88 -12.82
N ASP A 236 -17.17 1.78 -12.11
CA ASP A 236 -17.09 1.70 -10.64
C ASP A 236 -15.81 0.98 -10.16
N SER A 237 -14.84 0.78 -11.05
CA SER A 237 -13.52 0.19 -10.73
C SER A 237 -12.46 1.26 -10.45
N PHE A 238 -11.22 0.83 -10.19
CA PHE A 238 -10.08 1.73 -10.09
C PHE A 238 -9.79 2.40 -11.44
N ASN A 239 -9.23 3.62 -11.41
CA ASN A 239 -8.92 4.38 -12.62
C ASN A 239 -7.62 3.95 -13.31
N ASP A 240 -7.43 4.43 -14.53
CA ASP A 240 -6.27 4.11 -15.37
C ASP A 240 -4.91 4.62 -14.84
N GLY A 241 -4.94 5.50 -13.84
CA GLY A 241 -3.78 5.96 -13.09
C GLY A 241 -3.35 5.05 -11.94
N ALA A 242 -4.15 4.04 -11.58
CA ALA A 242 -3.88 3.14 -10.45
C ALA A 242 -2.75 2.16 -10.73
N GLY A 243 -2.05 1.74 -9.65
CA GLY A 243 -0.98 0.76 -9.76
C GLY A 243 -1.46 -0.58 -10.35
N MET A 244 -2.69 -0.98 -10.00
CA MET A 244 -3.34 -2.21 -10.45
C MET A 244 -3.71 -2.22 -11.94
N HIS A 245 -3.75 -1.05 -12.59
CA HIS A 245 -3.96 -0.98 -14.04
C HIS A 245 -2.72 -1.41 -14.86
N ARG A 246 -1.57 -1.58 -14.19
CA ARG A 246 -0.33 -2.01 -14.85
C ARG A 246 -0.25 -3.52 -14.84
N VAL A 247 -0.12 -4.12 -16.02
CA VAL A 247 -0.16 -5.58 -16.22
C VAL A 247 0.79 -6.34 -15.28
N ILE A 248 2.03 -5.89 -15.13
CA ILE A 248 2.99 -6.56 -14.24
C ILE A 248 2.51 -6.53 -12.77
N THR A 249 2.02 -5.39 -12.29
CA THR A 249 1.55 -5.26 -10.90
C THR A 249 0.31 -6.11 -10.65
N ALA A 250 -0.62 -6.14 -11.61
CA ALA A 250 -1.81 -6.99 -11.53
C ALA A 250 -1.45 -8.48 -11.59
N ALA A 251 -0.53 -8.89 -12.45
CA ALA A 251 -0.10 -10.28 -12.58
C ALA A 251 0.52 -10.80 -11.28
N GLU A 252 1.35 -10.00 -10.62
CA GLU A 252 1.92 -10.36 -9.32
C GLU A 252 0.88 -10.50 -8.22
N PHE A 253 -0.11 -9.59 -8.17
CA PHE A 253 -1.23 -9.71 -7.24
C PHE A 253 -2.05 -10.97 -7.51
N ILE A 254 -2.41 -11.21 -8.77
CA ILE A 254 -3.19 -12.37 -9.22
C ILE A 254 -2.46 -13.67 -8.87
N LYS A 255 -1.19 -13.80 -9.26
CA LYS A 255 -0.38 -14.99 -9.01
C LYS A 255 -0.39 -15.43 -7.54
N SER A 256 -0.28 -14.46 -6.65
CA SER A 256 -0.08 -14.70 -5.22
C SER A 256 -1.38 -14.76 -4.42
N ASN A 257 -2.50 -14.28 -4.96
CA ASN A 257 -3.72 -14.09 -4.17
C ASN A 257 -5.01 -14.56 -4.86
N MET A 258 -4.97 -14.86 -6.16
CA MET A 258 -6.14 -15.24 -6.93
C MET A 258 -5.94 -16.59 -7.66
N PRO A 259 -6.98 -17.45 -7.72
CA PRO A 259 -8.34 -17.27 -7.17
C PRO A 259 -8.38 -17.23 -5.64
N PHE A 260 -9.27 -16.39 -5.11
CA PHE A 260 -9.37 -16.13 -3.67
C PHE A 260 -9.63 -17.42 -2.88
N GLY A 261 -8.86 -17.62 -1.80
CA GLY A 261 -8.95 -18.82 -0.96
C GLY A 261 -8.34 -20.09 -1.56
N GLN A 262 -7.85 -20.04 -2.80
CA GLN A 262 -7.19 -21.17 -3.47
C GLN A 262 -5.70 -20.90 -3.74
N ALA A 263 -5.34 -19.66 -4.06
CA ALA A 263 -3.97 -19.26 -4.30
C ALA A 263 -3.37 -18.57 -3.08
N THR A 264 -2.12 -18.92 -2.78
CA THR A 264 -1.24 -18.15 -1.91
C THR A 264 0.09 -17.91 -2.63
N TRP A 265 0.90 -16.97 -2.15
CA TRP A 265 2.24 -16.76 -2.69
C TRP A 265 3.19 -17.97 -2.55
N GLU A 266 2.93 -18.87 -1.59
CA GLU A 266 3.68 -20.13 -1.41
C GLU A 266 3.13 -21.26 -2.28
N ASN A 267 1.82 -21.28 -2.49
CA ASN A 267 1.12 -22.26 -3.31
C ASN A 267 0.24 -21.53 -4.35
N PRO A 268 0.86 -20.96 -5.40
CA PRO A 268 0.12 -20.23 -6.41
C PRO A 268 -0.68 -21.20 -7.29
N LYS A 269 -1.91 -20.82 -7.63
CA LYS A 269 -2.77 -21.63 -8.50
C LYS A 269 -2.40 -21.51 -9.98
N LEU A 270 -2.07 -20.30 -10.41
CA LEU A 270 -1.71 -19.98 -11.79
C LEU A 270 -0.19 -19.95 -11.94
N THR A 271 0.32 -20.25 -13.13
CA THR A 271 1.71 -19.98 -13.50
C THR A 271 1.96 -18.48 -13.69
N ASP A 272 3.23 -18.09 -13.77
CA ASP A 272 3.60 -16.67 -13.95
C ASP A 272 3.11 -16.14 -15.31
N GLU A 273 3.18 -16.97 -16.36
CA GLU A 273 2.67 -16.65 -17.68
C GLU A 273 1.13 -16.55 -17.72
N GLU A 274 0.42 -17.47 -17.06
CA GLU A 274 -1.04 -17.41 -16.98
C GLU A 274 -1.52 -16.16 -16.24
N ALA A 275 -0.91 -15.84 -15.09
CA ALA A 275 -1.22 -14.62 -14.35
C ALA A 275 -0.94 -13.36 -15.17
N TYR A 276 0.12 -13.38 -15.99
CA TYR A 276 0.47 -12.31 -16.91
C TYR A 276 -0.59 -12.08 -18.00
N HIS A 277 -0.99 -13.15 -18.70
CA HIS A 277 -2.02 -13.07 -19.75
C HIS A 277 -3.38 -12.66 -19.19
N LEU A 278 -3.75 -13.22 -18.03
CA LEU A 278 -4.99 -12.86 -17.33
C LEU A 278 -5.00 -11.39 -16.90
N ALA A 279 -3.90 -10.90 -16.33
CA ALA A 279 -3.76 -9.49 -15.96
C ALA A 279 -3.86 -8.56 -17.18
N GLY A 280 -3.26 -8.96 -18.30
CA GLY A 280 -3.35 -8.26 -19.58
C GLY A 280 -4.79 -8.19 -20.10
N TYR A 281 -5.52 -9.30 -20.07
CA TYR A 281 -6.94 -9.33 -20.44
C TYR A 281 -7.78 -8.40 -19.56
N ILE A 282 -7.65 -8.48 -18.23
CA ILE A 282 -8.37 -7.61 -17.28
C ILE A 282 -8.09 -6.12 -17.54
N ASN A 283 -6.83 -5.76 -17.80
CA ASN A 283 -6.41 -4.38 -18.03
C ASN A 283 -6.52 -3.93 -19.50
N SER A 284 -7.19 -4.71 -20.35
CA SER A 284 -7.58 -4.29 -21.71
C SER A 284 -8.91 -3.53 -21.75
N PHE A 285 -9.71 -3.67 -20.69
CA PHE A 285 -11.04 -3.07 -20.60
C PHE A 285 -11.00 -1.62 -20.12
N SER A 286 -11.99 -0.85 -20.57
CA SER A 286 -12.16 0.55 -20.18
C SER A 286 -12.46 0.70 -18.68
N ARG A 287 -11.95 1.79 -18.10
CA ARG A 287 -12.15 2.19 -16.70
C ARG A 287 -12.10 3.73 -16.61
N PRO A 288 -12.40 4.35 -15.46
CA PRO A 288 -12.33 5.79 -15.32
C PRO A 288 -10.94 6.33 -15.68
N HIS A 289 -10.92 7.51 -16.30
CA HIS A 289 -9.68 8.21 -16.64
C HIS A 289 -9.25 9.11 -15.49
N LYS A 290 -8.00 9.00 -15.06
CA LYS A 290 -7.40 9.91 -14.09
C LYS A 290 -6.94 11.17 -14.79
N ALA A 291 -7.40 12.33 -14.33
CA ALA A 291 -6.88 13.59 -14.86
C ALA A 291 -5.39 13.82 -14.53
N ASN A 292 -4.69 14.51 -15.45
CA ASN A 292 -3.31 14.97 -15.33
C ASN A 292 -2.23 13.87 -15.27
N LEU A 293 -2.43 12.74 -15.95
CA LEU A 293 -1.45 11.64 -15.98
C LEU A 293 -0.09 12.04 -16.58
N GLU A 294 -0.06 13.08 -17.42
CA GLU A 294 1.17 13.63 -18.00
C GLU A 294 2.11 14.25 -16.96
N LYS A 295 1.59 14.60 -15.77
CA LYS A 295 2.38 15.11 -14.64
C LYS A 295 2.96 13.99 -13.76
N ASP A 296 2.48 12.76 -13.92
CA ASP A 296 3.03 11.62 -13.19
C ASP A 296 4.42 11.27 -13.73
N PHE A 297 5.33 10.96 -12.81
CA PHE A 297 6.74 10.67 -13.09
C PHE A 297 7.45 11.84 -13.81
N PRO A 298 7.65 12.99 -13.14
CA PRO A 298 8.37 14.14 -13.69
C PRO A 298 9.73 13.76 -14.28
N ASP A 299 10.46 12.87 -13.60
CA ASP A 299 11.55 12.11 -14.22
C ASP A 299 10.98 10.86 -14.90
N ARG A 300 10.81 10.94 -16.22
CA ARG A 300 10.26 9.85 -17.03
C ARG A 300 11.10 8.58 -17.01
N LYS A 301 12.38 8.67 -16.65
CA LYS A 301 13.24 7.50 -16.45
C LYS A 301 12.85 6.69 -15.22
N LEU A 302 12.13 7.29 -14.26
CA LEU A 302 11.60 6.60 -13.09
C LEU A 302 10.21 6.00 -13.32
N LYS A 303 9.57 6.27 -14.47
CA LYS A 303 8.27 5.68 -14.84
C LYS A 303 8.41 4.16 -14.99
N PRO A 304 7.58 3.37 -14.31
CA PRO A 304 7.60 1.92 -14.44
C PRO A 304 7.33 1.42 -15.87
N VAL A 305 7.95 0.30 -16.22
CA VAL A 305 7.96 -0.23 -17.60
C VAL A 305 6.55 -0.50 -18.13
N SER A 306 5.66 -1.01 -17.26
CA SER A 306 4.30 -1.39 -17.59
C SER A 306 3.26 -0.29 -17.37
N THR A 307 3.70 0.98 -17.37
CA THR A 307 2.78 2.12 -17.23
C THR A 307 2.09 2.37 -18.58
N PRO A 308 0.76 2.18 -18.69
CA PRO A 308 0.05 2.17 -19.98
C PRO A 308 -0.23 3.57 -20.54
N TYR A 309 0.24 4.62 -19.86
CA TYR A 309 0.05 5.99 -20.28
C TYR A 309 1.38 6.74 -20.39
N GLY A 310 1.45 7.52 -21.45
CA GLY A 310 2.55 8.40 -21.72
C GLY A 310 2.56 9.63 -20.80
N PRO A 311 3.51 10.52 -21.02
CA PRO A 311 4.58 10.39 -22.00
C PRO A 311 5.78 9.59 -21.43
N TRP A 312 6.57 8.95 -22.29
CA TRP A 312 7.75 8.13 -21.91
C TRP A 312 9.07 8.85 -22.25
N ALA A 313 10.21 8.27 -21.83
CA ALA A 313 11.54 8.76 -22.21
C ALA A 313 12.10 8.03 -23.46
N ASP A 314 11.36 7.04 -23.95
CA ASP A 314 11.68 6.22 -25.11
C ASP A 314 10.61 6.40 -26.21
N ASN A 315 10.76 5.66 -27.31
CA ASN A 315 9.87 5.72 -28.47
C ASN A 315 9.06 4.42 -28.68
N PHE A 316 8.98 3.54 -27.67
CA PHE A 316 8.17 2.33 -27.80
C PHE A 316 6.68 2.70 -27.82
N PRO A 317 5.84 1.93 -28.54
CA PRO A 317 4.41 2.23 -28.62
C PRO A 317 3.73 2.01 -27.25
N ALA A 318 2.67 2.79 -27.00
CA ALA A 318 1.86 2.69 -25.79
C ALA A 318 1.36 1.26 -25.52
N GLU A 319 0.97 0.56 -26.58
CA GLU A 319 0.52 -0.83 -26.53
C GLU A 319 1.60 -1.76 -25.95
N GLN A 320 2.87 -1.57 -26.31
CA GLN A 320 3.96 -2.37 -25.76
C GLN A 320 4.24 -2.03 -24.29
N HIS A 321 4.07 -0.77 -23.89
CA HIS A 321 4.11 -0.40 -22.48
C HIS A 321 2.93 -0.95 -21.67
N GLN A 322 1.81 -1.27 -22.31
CA GLN A 322 0.66 -1.83 -21.63
C GLN A 322 0.72 -3.36 -21.59
N PHE A 323 1.10 -4.01 -22.69
CA PHE A 323 0.92 -5.45 -22.90
C PHE A 323 2.21 -6.22 -23.21
N GLY A 324 3.36 -5.53 -23.21
CA GLY A 324 4.64 -6.15 -23.50
C GLY A 324 4.82 -6.51 -25.00
N PRO A 325 5.86 -7.28 -25.34
CA PRO A 325 6.89 -7.79 -24.43
C PRO A 325 7.67 -6.64 -23.78
N PHE A 326 7.98 -6.80 -22.49
CA PHE A 326 8.58 -5.74 -21.67
C PHE A 326 10.11 -5.71 -21.75
N GLN A 327 10.73 -6.84 -22.09
CA GLN A 327 12.17 -7.05 -22.13
C GLN A 327 12.87 -6.07 -23.08
N PRO A 328 12.39 -5.82 -24.33
CA PRO A 328 13.02 -4.82 -25.20
C PRO A 328 13.06 -3.41 -24.60
N ILE A 329 12.02 -3.02 -23.86
CA ILE A 329 11.98 -1.74 -23.16
C ILE A 329 13.00 -1.76 -22.01
N MET A 330 13.01 -2.81 -21.18
CA MET A 330 13.95 -2.94 -20.06
C MET A 330 15.41 -2.90 -20.53
N GLU A 331 15.74 -3.63 -21.60
CA GLU A 331 17.06 -3.65 -22.23
C GLU A 331 17.47 -2.28 -22.77
N PHE A 332 16.54 -1.56 -23.40
CA PHE A 332 16.79 -0.19 -23.86
C PHE A 332 17.22 0.71 -22.69
N TYR A 333 16.48 0.71 -21.58
CA TYR A 333 16.83 1.55 -20.44
C TYR A 333 18.13 1.11 -19.75
N LYS A 334 18.40 -0.20 -19.71
CA LYS A 334 19.68 -0.71 -19.20
C LYS A 334 20.84 -0.23 -20.07
N LYS A 335 20.70 -0.30 -21.40
CA LYS A 335 21.75 0.11 -22.33
C LYS A 335 21.96 1.62 -22.39
N GLN A 336 20.90 2.40 -22.39
CA GLN A 336 20.97 3.86 -22.61
C GLN A 336 21.20 4.65 -21.33
N TYR A 337 20.73 4.16 -20.18
CA TYR A 337 20.75 4.91 -18.93
C TYR A 337 21.36 4.14 -17.75
N ASP A 338 21.83 2.90 -17.96
CA ASP A 338 22.24 1.98 -16.89
C ASP A 338 21.14 1.73 -15.83
N LEU A 339 19.87 1.83 -16.24
CA LEU A 339 18.72 1.70 -15.34
C LEU A 339 18.07 0.32 -15.47
N ASN A 340 18.00 -0.41 -14.35
CA ASN A 340 17.19 -1.62 -14.23
C ASN A 340 15.72 -1.23 -14.05
N LYS A 341 14.98 -1.09 -15.16
CA LYS A 341 13.54 -0.80 -15.11
C LYS A 341 12.78 -1.94 -14.43
N THR A 342 11.80 -1.58 -13.60
CA THR A 342 10.88 -2.51 -12.95
C THR A 342 9.43 -2.09 -13.13
N LYS A 343 8.52 -2.86 -12.52
CA LYS A 343 7.13 -2.47 -12.23
C LYS A 343 7.03 -1.20 -11.40
#